data_AF-A0A962NHD3-F1
#
_entry.id   AF-A0A962NHD3-F1
#
_cell.length_a   1.000
_cell.length_b   1.000
_cell.length_c   1.000
_cell.angle_alpha   90.00
_cell.angle_beta   90.00
_cell.angle_gamma   90.00
#
_symmetry.space_group_name_H-M   'P 1'
#
loop_
_entity.id
_entity.type
_entity.pdbx_description
1 polymer ?
#
loop_
_entity_poly.entity_id
_entity_poly.type
_entity_poly.pdbx_seq_one_letter_code
_entity_poly.pdbx_strand_id
1 'polypeptide(L)'
;TRSAKPQDRGVATQVLPDLALANVDAEDYSAIVFVGGWGSSQYQYGFEGTYHNSAYQPQPGVVFDVNRLVKAFDVADKPVAAICHGVTVLAWARVDGVSPLQGHTVVATPGGMPGFRSGSLDFADAQYPARWQIEANGATMLTAGSIGDPLSAADDVVVDGNIITAENDDSADRFARQIALSVRPGR
;
A
#
# COMPACT_ATOMS: atom_id res chain seq x y z
N THR A 1 -1.00 24.60 1.90
CA THR A 1 -1.46 23.23 1.59
C THR A 1 -0.88 22.81 0.25
N ARG A 2 -0.10 21.72 0.19
CA ARG A 2 0.44 21.22 -1.09
C ARG A 2 -0.64 20.36 -1.73
N SER A 3 -1.03 20.72 -2.95
CA SER A 3 -2.12 20.09 -3.68
C SER A 3 -1.64 18.79 -4.35
N ALA A 4 -2.37 17.67 -4.21
CA ALA A 4 -2.04 16.42 -4.91
C ALA A 4 -2.37 16.55 -6.40
N LYS A 5 -1.40 16.37 -7.31
CA LYS A 5 -1.66 16.35 -8.75
C LYS A 5 -2.04 14.93 -9.19
N PRO A 6 -3.24 14.69 -9.72
CA PRO A 6 -3.61 13.39 -10.28
C PRO A 6 -2.67 13.02 -11.43
N GLN A 7 -2.29 11.75 -11.52
CA GLN A 7 -1.41 11.21 -12.57
C GLN A 7 -2.19 10.46 -13.68
N ASP A 8 -3.36 10.98 -14.08
CA ASP A 8 -4.10 10.73 -15.34
C ASP A 8 -5.46 9.97 -15.27
N ARG A 9 -6.26 10.13 -16.35
CA ARG A 9 -7.71 9.87 -16.65
C ARG A 9 -8.67 11.07 -16.60
N GLY A 10 -8.19 12.31 -16.68
CA GLY A 10 -9.07 13.47 -16.92
C GLY A 10 -10.08 13.79 -15.80
N VAL A 11 -9.87 13.28 -14.59
CA VAL A 11 -10.71 13.61 -13.45
C VAL A 11 -10.37 15.04 -12.99
N ALA A 12 -11.25 15.99 -13.31
CA ALA A 12 -11.08 17.41 -13.01
C ALA A 12 -11.12 17.73 -11.50
N THR A 13 -11.56 16.78 -10.66
CA THR A 13 -11.70 16.97 -9.22
C THR A 13 -10.40 16.59 -8.53
N GLN A 14 -9.62 17.60 -8.17
CA GLN A 14 -8.49 17.46 -7.28
C GLN A 14 -9.00 17.15 -5.88
N VAL A 15 -8.55 16.04 -5.29
CA VAL A 15 -8.79 15.77 -3.86
C VAL A 15 -7.94 16.74 -3.06
N LEU A 16 -8.59 17.58 -2.27
CA LEU A 16 -7.95 18.47 -1.31
C LEU A 16 -8.07 17.82 0.07
N PRO A 17 -6.96 17.34 0.67
CA PRO A 17 -7.02 16.78 2.00
C PRO A 17 -7.23 17.90 3.02
N ASP A 18 -8.26 17.75 3.86
CA ASP A 18 -8.55 18.68 4.96
C ASP A 18 -7.77 18.34 6.23
N LEU A 19 -7.15 17.16 6.30
CA LEU A 19 -6.39 16.66 7.44
C LEU A 19 -4.99 16.20 7.02
N ALA A 20 -3.98 16.66 7.75
CA ALA A 20 -2.60 16.19 7.58
C ALA A 20 -2.39 14.86 8.33
N LEU A 21 -1.57 13.95 7.79
CA LEU A 21 -1.25 12.67 8.42
C LEU A 21 -0.68 12.82 9.85
N ALA A 22 0.11 13.86 10.09
CA ALA A 22 0.62 14.22 11.42
C ALA A 22 -0.49 14.46 12.46
N ASN A 23 -1.67 14.89 12.01
CA ASN A 23 -2.81 15.25 12.86
C ASN A 23 -3.88 14.15 12.94
N VAL A 24 -3.65 13.00 12.29
CA VAL A 24 -4.56 11.85 12.36
C VAL A 24 -4.34 11.11 13.67
N ASP A 25 -5.40 10.98 14.47
CA ASP A 25 -5.48 10.01 15.54
C ASP A 25 -6.03 8.68 14.99
N ALA A 26 -5.38 7.56 15.28
CA ALA A 26 -5.84 6.25 14.82
C ALA A 26 -7.08 5.76 15.59
N GLU A 27 -7.39 6.34 16.76
CA GLU A 27 -8.59 6.00 17.52
C GLU A 27 -9.87 6.43 16.78
N ASP A 28 -9.83 7.55 16.04
CA ASP A 28 -10.97 8.11 15.30
C ASP A 28 -11.40 7.29 14.07
N TYR A 29 -10.63 6.28 13.68
CA TYR A 29 -10.84 5.51 12.46
C TYR A 29 -10.80 4.01 12.73
N SER A 30 -11.64 3.26 12.02
CA SER A 30 -11.70 1.80 12.18
C SER A 30 -10.74 1.03 11.28
N ALA A 31 -10.21 1.64 10.21
CA ALA A 31 -9.26 1.02 9.28
C ALA A 31 -8.35 2.06 8.62
N ILE A 32 -7.19 1.61 8.13
CA ILE A 32 -6.31 2.39 7.25
C ILE A 32 -6.22 1.70 5.88
N VAL A 33 -6.26 2.49 4.81
CA VAL A 33 -6.29 1.97 3.42
C VAL A 33 -5.27 2.70 2.56
N PHE A 34 -4.37 1.97 1.91
CA PHE A 34 -3.44 2.48 0.91
C PHE A 34 -3.91 2.14 -0.50
N VAL A 35 -4.34 3.16 -1.23
CA VAL A 35 -4.74 3.01 -2.63
C VAL A 35 -3.54 2.79 -3.55
N GLY A 36 -3.80 2.23 -4.72
CA GLY A 36 -2.80 1.86 -5.71
C GLY A 36 -2.15 3.03 -6.46
N GLY A 37 -1.50 2.67 -7.56
CA GLY A 37 -0.74 3.59 -8.39
C GLY A 37 0.68 3.82 -7.88
N TRP A 38 1.58 4.10 -8.80
CA TRP A 38 3.00 4.31 -8.52
C TRP A 38 3.28 5.46 -7.55
N GLY A 39 2.36 6.45 -7.49
CA GLY A 39 2.36 7.52 -6.50
C GLY A 39 2.44 7.04 -5.05
N SER A 40 1.93 5.86 -4.73
CA SER A 40 1.96 5.31 -3.36
C SER A 40 3.38 5.03 -2.86
N SER A 41 4.37 4.96 -3.75
CA SER A 41 5.77 4.78 -3.37
C SER A 41 6.31 5.91 -2.48
N GLN A 42 5.70 7.12 -2.54
CA GLN A 42 6.08 8.25 -1.68
C GLN A 42 5.81 8.01 -0.18
N TYR A 43 5.07 6.96 0.16
CA TYR A 43 4.68 6.59 1.53
C TYR A 43 5.55 5.47 2.13
N GLN A 44 6.53 4.95 1.38
CA GLN A 44 7.35 3.82 1.80
C GLN A 44 8.43 4.23 2.82
N TYR A 45 8.26 3.83 4.07
CA TYR A 45 9.13 4.24 5.19
C TYR A 45 10.53 3.64 5.15
N GLY A 46 10.64 2.32 4.99
CA GLY A 46 11.91 1.59 5.04
C GLY A 46 12.61 1.45 3.69
N PHE A 47 12.14 2.10 2.63
CA PHE A 47 12.75 1.99 1.30
C PHE A 47 14.04 2.82 1.25
N GLU A 48 15.18 2.15 1.05
CA GLU A 48 16.50 2.79 1.04
C GLU A 48 16.92 3.30 -0.36
N GLY A 49 16.15 2.95 -1.40
CA GLY A 49 16.39 3.43 -2.75
C GLY A 49 15.92 4.87 -2.98
N THR A 50 16.28 5.44 -4.13
CA THR A 50 15.80 6.75 -4.58
C THR A 50 15.04 6.59 -5.89
N TYR A 51 13.74 6.86 -5.88
CA TYR A 51 12.93 6.87 -7.10
C TYR A 51 13.36 7.98 -8.07
N HIS A 52 13.40 7.68 -9.37
CA HIS A 52 13.74 8.67 -10.40
C HIS A 52 12.71 9.79 -10.47
N ASN A 53 11.43 9.44 -10.38
CA ASN A 53 10.37 10.42 -10.33
C ASN A 53 10.30 11.06 -8.94
N SER A 54 10.62 12.34 -8.85
CA SER A 54 10.56 13.13 -7.61
C SER A 54 9.19 13.10 -6.91
N ALA A 55 8.09 12.88 -7.64
CA ALA A 55 6.75 12.77 -7.06
C ALA A 55 6.56 11.48 -6.24
N TYR A 56 7.43 10.50 -6.41
CA TYR A 56 7.40 9.20 -5.72
C TYR A 56 8.43 9.11 -4.59
N GLN A 57 9.27 10.13 -4.42
CA GLN A 57 10.33 10.11 -3.42
C GLN A 57 9.76 10.30 -2.00
N PRO A 58 10.02 9.34 -1.08
CA PRO A 58 9.69 9.48 0.33
C PRO A 58 10.13 10.81 0.92
N GLN A 59 9.20 11.50 1.58
CA GLN A 59 9.52 12.68 2.39
C GLN A 59 9.60 12.24 3.86
N PRO A 60 10.71 12.52 4.59
CA PRO A 60 10.93 11.94 5.92
C PRO A 60 9.77 12.10 6.91
N GLY A 61 9.15 13.29 6.98
CA GLY A 61 8.00 13.52 7.86
C GLY A 61 6.75 12.73 7.43
N VAL A 62 6.48 12.67 6.12
CA VAL A 62 5.32 11.97 5.58
C VAL A 62 5.42 10.47 5.84
N VAL A 63 6.58 9.86 5.54
CA VAL A 63 6.73 8.42 5.75
C VAL A 63 6.81 8.04 7.22
N PHE A 64 7.32 8.93 8.08
CA PHE A 64 7.25 8.76 9.53
C PHE A 64 5.78 8.72 10.01
N ASP A 65 4.95 9.67 9.56
CA ASP A 65 3.54 9.71 9.93
C ASP A 65 2.77 8.50 9.41
N VAL A 66 3.03 8.09 8.17
CA VAL A 66 2.47 6.85 7.60
C VAL A 66 2.84 5.65 8.45
N ASN A 67 4.13 5.50 8.78
CA ASN A 67 4.60 4.36 9.56
C ASN A 67 4.02 4.33 10.97
N ARG A 68 3.90 5.51 11.62
CA ARG A 68 3.23 5.68 12.90
C ARG A 68 1.79 5.20 12.83
N LEU A 69 1.05 5.60 11.80
CA LEU A 69 -0.33 5.19 11.61
C LEU A 69 -0.42 3.68 11.34
N VAL A 70 0.36 3.11 10.41
CA VAL A 70 0.39 1.66 10.17
C VAL A 70 0.59 0.89 11.47
N LYS A 71 1.60 1.28 12.27
CA LYS A 71 1.84 0.69 13.59
C LYS A 71 0.63 0.81 14.53
N ALA A 72 0.00 1.98 14.59
CA ALA A 72 -1.13 2.20 15.50
C ALA A 72 -2.33 1.32 15.15
N PHE A 73 -2.65 1.17 13.85
CA PHE A 73 -3.74 0.29 13.40
C PHE A 73 -3.39 -1.19 13.60
N ASP A 74 -2.16 -1.57 13.29
CA ASP A 74 -1.70 -2.96 13.42
C ASP A 74 -1.72 -3.44 14.89
N VAL A 75 -1.12 -2.66 15.79
CA VAL A 75 -1.12 -2.95 17.25
C VAL A 75 -2.54 -2.98 17.83
N ALA A 76 -3.47 -2.20 17.27
CA ALA A 76 -4.86 -2.17 17.70
C ALA A 76 -5.72 -3.32 17.11
N ASP A 77 -5.13 -4.23 16.31
CA ASP A 77 -5.85 -5.27 15.56
C ASP A 77 -6.98 -4.66 14.69
N LYS A 78 -6.73 -3.46 14.14
CA LYS A 78 -7.61 -2.80 13.17
C LYS A 78 -7.18 -3.16 11.74
N PRO A 79 -8.10 -3.25 10.77
CA PRO A 79 -7.74 -3.52 9.39
C PRO A 79 -6.68 -2.56 8.84
N VAL A 80 -5.58 -3.14 8.34
CA VAL A 80 -4.51 -2.47 7.60
C VAL A 80 -4.56 -2.98 6.18
N ALA A 81 -5.10 -2.16 5.28
CA ALA A 81 -5.48 -2.60 3.96
C ALA A 81 -4.68 -1.89 2.85
N ALA A 82 -4.39 -2.58 1.76
CA ALA A 82 -3.75 -1.98 0.60
C ALA A 82 -4.13 -2.68 -0.71
N ILE A 83 -4.12 -1.95 -1.83
CA ILE A 83 -4.50 -2.48 -3.15
C ILE A 83 -3.49 -2.09 -4.22
N CYS A 84 -3.28 -2.96 -5.21
CA CYS A 84 -2.37 -2.70 -6.33
C CYS A 84 -0.94 -2.39 -5.84
N HIS A 85 -0.30 -1.35 -6.38
CA HIS A 85 1.02 -0.91 -5.94
C HIS A 85 1.03 -0.38 -4.50
N GLY A 86 -0.13 -0.04 -3.93
CA GLY A 86 -0.26 0.41 -2.55
C GLY A 86 0.21 -0.63 -1.52
N VAL A 87 0.19 -1.92 -1.87
CA VAL A 87 0.67 -3.02 -1.00
C VAL A 87 2.16 -2.86 -0.66
N THR A 88 2.93 -2.22 -1.55
CA THR A 88 4.35 -1.92 -1.30
C THR A 88 4.57 -0.94 -0.15
N VAL A 89 3.58 -0.11 0.20
CA VAL A 89 3.64 0.76 1.37
C VAL A 89 3.73 -0.08 2.64
N LEU A 90 2.91 -1.13 2.74
CA LEU A 90 2.94 -2.06 3.86
C LEU A 90 4.23 -2.89 3.88
N ALA A 91 4.73 -3.32 2.71
CA ALA A 91 6.00 -4.04 2.62
C ALA A 91 7.18 -3.24 3.21
N TRP A 92 7.19 -1.92 3.03
CA TRP A 92 8.23 -1.03 3.56
C TRP A 92 7.87 -0.36 4.89
N ALA A 93 6.69 -0.60 5.44
CA ALA A 93 6.38 -0.17 6.80
C ALA A 93 7.19 -1.00 7.82
N ARG A 94 7.33 -0.48 9.04
CA ARG A 94 8.09 -1.07 10.14
C ARG A 94 7.29 -0.98 11.43
N VAL A 95 6.76 -2.13 11.86
CA VAL A 95 6.17 -2.35 13.18
C VAL A 95 7.20 -3.12 13.98
N ASP A 96 7.70 -2.51 15.06
CA ASP A 96 8.77 -3.06 15.91
C ASP A 96 10.01 -3.54 15.13
N GLY A 97 10.35 -2.81 14.06
CA GLY A 97 11.55 -3.03 13.25
C GLY A 97 11.37 -3.97 12.07
N VAL A 98 10.20 -4.61 11.92
CA VAL A 98 9.91 -5.55 10.83
C VAL A 98 8.72 -5.13 10.00
N SER A 99 8.61 -5.65 8.77
CA SER A 99 7.44 -5.42 7.93
C SER A 99 6.18 -6.00 8.59
N PRO A 100 5.05 -5.26 8.62
CA PRO A 100 3.76 -5.83 9.02
C PRO A 100 3.27 -6.91 8.05
N LEU A 101 3.88 -7.07 6.87
CA LEU A 101 3.59 -8.18 5.97
C LEU A 101 4.43 -9.43 6.26
N GLN A 102 5.40 -9.38 7.18
CA GLN A 102 6.28 -10.51 7.44
C GLN A 102 5.47 -11.73 7.89
N GLY A 103 5.60 -12.84 7.15
CA GLY A 103 4.88 -14.09 7.42
C GLY A 103 3.44 -14.13 6.90
N HIS A 104 2.91 -13.02 6.39
CA HIS A 104 1.57 -12.96 5.81
C HIS A 104 1.55 -13.42 4.35
N THR A 105 0.41 -13.98 3.95
CA THR A 105 0.07 -14.20 2.55
C THR A 105 -0.68 -12.98 2.02
N VAL A 106 -0.29 -12.46 0.86
CA VAL A 106 -0.88 -11.25 0.27
C VAL A 106 -1.10 -11.39 -1.23
N VAL A 107 -1.86 -10.47 -1.82
CA VAL A 107 -1.96 -10.31 -3.27
C VAL A 107 -1.82 -8.83 -3.65
N ALA A 108 -1.23 -8.57 -4.81
CA ALA A 108 -0.94 -7.22 -5.29
C ALA A 108 -0.81 -7.22 -6.81
N THR A 109 -0.56 -6.07 -7.41
CA THR A 109 -0.43 -5.95 -8.87
C THR A 109 0.70 -6.85 -9.40
N PRO A 110 0.51 -7.55 -10.54
CA PRO A 110 1.60 -8.24 -11.24
C PRO A 110 2.56 -7.25 -11.92
N GLY A 111 2.22 -5.96 -11.93
CA GLY A 111 2.96 -4.91 -12.61
C GLY A 111 4.34 -4.60 -12.00
N GLY A 112 5.11 -3.85 -12.78
CA GLY A 112 6.39 -3.32 -12.37
C GLY A 112 6.29 -2.11 -11.44
N MET A 113 7.40 -1.76 -10.78
CA MET A 113 7.54 -0.59 -9.94
C MET A 113 8.13 0.61 -10.70
N PRO A 114 8.00 1.84 -10.18
CA PRO A 114 8.75 2.97 -10.72
C PRO A 114 10.25 2.72 -10.66
N GLY A 115 10.97 3.23 -11.65
CA GLY A 115 12.41 3.15 -11.69
C GLY A 115 13.04 3.86 -10.49
N PHE A 116 14.14 3.30 -10.03
CA PHE A 116 14.85 3.77 -8.85
C PHE A 116 16.34 3.45 -8.93
N ARG A 117 17.12 4.17 -8.13
CA ARG A 117 18.51 3.85 -7.85
C ARG A 117 18.62 3.20 -6.47
N SER A 118 19.43 2.13 -6.37
CA SER A 118 19.79 1.52 -5.10
C SER A 118 21.30 1.26 -5.08
N GLY A 119 22.03 1.97 -4.22
CA GLY A 119 23.49 2.00 -4.25
C GLY A 119 24.02 2.44 -5.61
N SER A 120 24.87 1.62 -6.24
CA SER A 120 25.40 1.85 -7.59
C SER A 120 24.53 1.29 -8.71
N LEU A 121 23.42 0.62 -8.38
CA LEU A 121 22.52 0.00 -9.36
C LEU A 121 21.42 0.98 -9.74
N ASP A 122 21.11 1.03 -11.04
CA ASP A 122 20.08 1.88 -11.61
C ASP A 122 19.05 1.01 -12.34
N PHE A 123 17.78 1.19 -12.01
CA PHE A 123 16.68 0.40 -12.52
C PHE A 123 15.67 1.29 -13.24
N ALA A 124 15.33 0.89 -14.47
CA ALA A 124 14.32 1.57 -15.27
C ALA A 124 12.90 1.30 -14.74
N ASP A 125 11.95 2.13 -15.17
CA ASP A 125 10.52 1.91 -14.92
C ASP A 125 10.11 0.50 -15.34
N ALA A 126 9.33 -0.14 -14.48
CA ALA A 126 8.83 -1.51 -14.62
C ALA A 126 9.89 -2.62 -14.75
N GLN A 127 11.18 -2.34 -14.54
CA GLN A 127 12.23 -3.37 -14.60
C GLN A 127 12.12 -4.40 -13.48
N TYR A 128 11.70 -3.98 -12.28
CA TYR A 128 11.44 -4.87 -11.16
C TYR A 128 9.93 -4.99 -10.89
N PRO A 129 9.42 -6.19 -10.58
CA PRO A 129 8.02 -6.37 -10.21
C PRO A 129 7.75 -5.87 -8.79
N ALA A 130 6.56 -5.33 -8.53
CA ALA A 130 6.13 -4.94 -7.18
C ALA A 130 6.30 -6.09 -6.15
N ARG A 131 6.12 -7.34 -6.62
CA ARG A 131 6.42 -8.58 -5.90
C ARG A 131 7.77 -8.58 -5.18
N TRP A 132 8.82 -8.06 -5.81
CA TRP A 132 10.15 -8.05 -5.21
C TRP A 132 10.17 -7.29 -3.88
N GLN A 133 9.50 -6.12 -3.81
CA GLN A 133 9.44 -5.35 -2.57
C GLN A 133 8.69 -6.09 -1.46
N ILE A 134 7.64 -6.82 -1.83
CA ILE A 134 6.77 -7.57 -0.93
C ILE A 134 7.51 -8.79 -0.35
N GLU A 135 8.07 -9.64 -1.22
CA GLU A 135 8.74 -10.88 -0.82
C GLU A 135 10.10 -10.62 -0.16
N ALA A 136 10.84 -9.59 -0.57
CA ALA A 136 12.08 -9.18 0.10
C ALA A 136 11.84 -8.73 1.56
N ASN A 137 10.59 -8.36 1.90
CA ASN A 137 10.17 -8.00 3.25
C ASN A 137 9.40 -9.14 3.96
N GLY A 138 9.54 -10.38 3.48
CA GLY A 138 9.15 -11.59 4.22
C GLY A 138 7.69 -12.03 4.07
N ALA A 139 6.93 -11.44 3.15
CA ALA A 139 5.59 -11.88 2.82
C ALA A 139 5.59 -12.95 1.70
N THR A 140 4.52 -13.74 1.61
CA THR A 140 4.27 -14.60 0.45
C THR A 140 3.23 -13.91 -0.45
N MET A 141 3.64 -13.47 -1.63
CA MET A 141 2.68 -12.90 -2.58
C MET A 141 2.07 -14.01 -3.44
N LEU A 142 0.74 -14.14 -3.48
CA LEU A 142 0.06 -15.04 -4.41
C LEU A 142 0.19 -14.53 -5.85
N THR A 143 0.14 -15.43 -6.83
CA THR A 143 0.12 -15.04 -8.24
C THR A 143 -1.13 -14.19 -8.50
N ALA A 144 -1.00 -13.11 -9.26
CA ALA A 144 -2.15 -12.31 -9.70
C ALA A 144 -3.17 -13.18 -10.45
N GLY A 145 -4.46 -12.97 -10.19
CA GLY A 145 -5.57 -13.75 -10.74
C GLY A 145 -5.61 -15.21 -10.26
N SER A 146 -5.06 -15.50 -9.07
CA SER A 146 -5.02 -16.88 -8.54
C SER A 146 -6.08 -17.18 -7.48
N ILE A 147 -6.83 -16.17 -7.02
CA ILE A 147 -7.89 -16.33 -6.03
C ILE A 147 -9.25 -16.25 -6.73
N GLY A 148 -10.09 -17.25 -6.51
CA GLY A 148 -11.45 -17.24 -7.03
C GLY A 148 -11.53 -17.56 -8.52
N ASP A 149 -12.06 -16.65 -9.34
CA ASP A 149 -12.19 -16.81 -10.79
C ASP A 149 -10.85 -16.53 -11.52
N PRO A 150 -10.17 -17.55 -12.09
CA PRO A 150 -8.87 -17.36 -12.73
C PRO A 150 -8.93 -16.51 -14.02
N LEU A 151 -10.12 -16.12 -14.48
CA LEU A 151 -10.32 -15.27 -15.65
C LEU A 151 -10.58 -13.80 -15.29
N SER A 152 -10.55 -13.46 -14.00
CA SER A 152 -10.86 -12.12 -13.50
C SER A 152 -9.99 -11.76 -12.30
N ALA A 153 -9.58 -10.50 -12.20
CA ALA A 153 -8.94 -9.99 -10.98
C ALA A 153 -9.97 -9.48 -9.95
N ALA A 154 -11.28 -9.49 -10.28
CA ALA A 154 -12.31 -8.85 -9.47
C ALA A 154 -12.46 -9.42 -8.05
N ASP A 155 -12.13 -10.69 -7.85
CA ASP A 155 -12.15 -11.39 -6.57
C ASP A 155 -10.77 -11.70 -6.00
N ASP A 156 -9.70 -11.18 -6.62
CA ASP A 156 -8.31 -11.38 -6.21
C ASP A 156 -7.96 -10.51 -4.98
N VAL A 157 -8.49 -10.95 -3.84
CA VAL A 157 -8.41 -10.29 -2.53
C VAL A 157 -8.04 -11.32 -1.46
N VAL A 158 -6.99 -11.02 -0.70
CA VAL A 158 -6.55 -11.81 0.47
C VAL A 158 -6.93 -11.08 1.75
N VAL A 159 -7.48 -11.82 2.70
CA VAL A 159 -7.63 -11.41 4.11
C VAL A 159 -6.80 -12.38 4.95
N ASP A 160 -5.76 -11.85 5.61
CA ASP A 160 -4.87 -12.62 6.49
C ASP A 160 -4.72 -11.86 7.81
N GLY A 161 -5.50 -12.29 8.83
CA GLY A 161 -5.62 -11.54 10.08
C GLY A 161 -6.25 -10.16 9.86
N ASN A 162 -5.56 -9.12 10.32
CA ASN A 162 -5.93 -7.72 10.10
C ASN A 162 -5.36 -7.14 8.79
N ILE A 163 -4.53 -7.89 8.04
CA ILE A 163 -4.00 -7.47 6.75
C ILE A 163 -4.99 -7.83 5.64
N ILE A 164 -5.37 -6.84 4.83
CA ILE A 164 -6.27 -7.02 3.69
C ILE A 164 -5.58 -6.49 2.44
N THR A 165 -5.37 -7.35 1.43
CA THR A 165 -4.69 -6.94 0.20
C THR A 165 -5.47 -7.34 -1.05
N ALA A 166 -5.31 -6.58 -2.12
CA ALA A 166 -6.04 -6.78 -3.37
C ALA A 166 -5.17 -6.49 -4.59
N GLU A 167 -5.43 -7.19 -5.69
CA GLU A 167 -4.55 -7.22 -6.85
C GLU A 167 -4.47 -5.87 -7.58
N ASN A 168 -5.59 -5.35 -8.08
CA ASN A 168 -5.60 -4.16 -8.93
C ASN A 168 -6.95 -3.41 -8.84
N ASP A 169 -7.21 -2.44 -9.71
CA ASP A 169 -8.45 -1.65 -9.68
C ASP A 169 -9.72 -2.47 -9.97
N ASP A 170 -9.62 -3.59 -10.69
CA ASP A 170 -10.76 -4.50 -10.91
C ASP A 170 -11.19 -5.15 -9.57
N SER A 171 -10.26 -5.40 -8.65
CA SER A 171 -10.52 -5.97 -7.32
C SER A 171 -11.16 -5.00 -6.33
N ALA A 172 -11.32 -3.71 -6.69
CA ALA A 172 -11.64 -2.64 -5.74
C ALA A 172 -12.99 -2.80 -5.02
N ASP A 173 -14.04 -3.26 -5.71
CA ASP A 173 -15.35 -3.49 -5.09
C ASP A 173 -15.26 -4.62 -4.04
N ARG A 174 -14.63 -5.74 -4.38
CA ARG A 174 -14.44 -6.85 -3.45
C ARG A 174 -13.57 -6.45 -2.27
N PHE A 175 -12.49 -5.72 -2.53
CA PHE A 175 -11.58 -5.20 -1.51
C PHE A 175 -12.30 -4.31 -0.49
N ALA A 176 -13.09 -3.35 -0.96
CA ALA A 176 -13.88 -2.47 -0.09
C ALA A 176 -14.89 -3.24 0.76
N ARG A 177 -15.55 -4.27 0.19
CA ARG A 177 -16.46 -5.14 0.94
C ARG A 177 -15.74 -5.91 2.04
N GLN A 178 -14.54 -6.43 1.77
CA GLN A 178 -13.77 -7.14 2.80
C GLN A 178 -13.37 -6.21 3.93
N ILE A 179 -12.91 -4.98 3.64
CA ILE A 179 -12.62 -3.99 4.68
C ILE A 179 -13.86 -3.73 5.55
N ALA A 180 -15.02 -3.50 4.92
CA ALA A 180 -16.27 -3.25 5.65
C ALA A 180 -16.70 -4.43 6.55
N LEU A 181 -16.46 -5.67 6.12
CA LEU A 181 -16.73 -6.88 6.91
C LEU A 181 -15.73 -7.08 8.05
N SER A 182 -14.48 -6.63 7.88
CA SER A 182 -13.41 -6.76 8.87
C SER A 182 -13.43 -5.67 9.95
N VAL A 183 -14.15 -4.57 9.74
CA VAL A 183 -14.38 -3.56 10.78
C VAL A 183 -15.31 -4.10 11.86
N ARG A 184 -14.85 -4.11 13.10
CA ARG A 184 -15.67 -4.51 14.26
C ARG A 184 -16.48 -3.30 14.78
N PRO A 185 -17.79 -3.44 15.06
CA PRO A 185 -18.57 -2.36 15.66
C PRO A 185 -18.10 -2.08 17.11
N GLY A 186 -17.89 -0.80 17.46
CA GLY A 186 -17.80 -0.37 18.86
C GLY A 186 -16.41 -0.38 19.51
N ARG A 187 -15.34 -0.21 18.74
CA ARG A 187 -14.03 0.22 19.26
C ARG A 187 -13.61 1.52 18.61
#